data_AF-A0A4V3C776-F1
#
_entry.id   AF-A0A4V3C776-F1
#
_cell.length_a   1.000
_cell.length_b   1.000
_cell.length_c   1.000
_cell.angle_alpha   90.00
_cell.angle_beta   90.00
_cell.angle_gamma   90.00
#
_symmetry.space_group_name_H-M   'P 1'
#
loop_
_entity.id
_entity.type
_entity.pdbx_description
1 polymer ?
#
loop_
_entity_poly.entity_id
_entity_poly.type
_entity_poly.pdbx_seq_one_letter_code
_entity_poly.pdbx_strand_id
1 'polypeptide(L)'
;MTTTTNTKSVRETPPAKQSAKPEERRERTRRIGREIGTLAVNMYERGVADVVAFEKEAAKIAPYPWAKTALTTSAGLVEDVGAAYVKTARQILR
;
A
#
# COMPACT_ATOMS: atom_id res chain seq x y z
N MET A 1 3.88 -28.72 -69.42
CA MET A 1 2.69 -28.67 -68.54
C MET A 1 2.94 -29.72 -67.47
N THR A 2 3.21 -29.43 -66.19
CA THR A 2 2.76 -28.38 -65.27
C THR A 2 3.91 -28.06 -64.30
N THR A 3 4.27 -26.78 -64.16
CA THR A 3 5.22 -26.33 -63.11
C THR A 3 4.39 -25.79 -61.95
N THR A 4 4.30 -26.58 -60.88
CA THR A 4 3.58 -26.21 -59.65
C THR A 4 4.39 -25.19 -58.86
N THR A 5 3.97 -23.93 -58.90
CA THR A 5 4.47 -22.87 -58.03
C THR A 5 3.87 -23.05 -56.64
N ASN A 6 4.65 -23.57 -55.69
CA ASN A 6 4.23 -23.65 -54.29
C ASN A 6 4.71 -22.39 -53.55
N THR A 7 3.79 -21.46 -53.35
CA THR A 7 3.96 -20.27 -52.51
C THR A 7 4.10 -20.72 -51.05
N LYS A 8 5.34 -20.77 -50.54
CA LYS A 8 5.60 -20.76 -49.10
C LYS A 8 5.09 -19.43 -48.55
N SER A 9 3.85 -19.46 -48.05
CA SER A 9 3.32 -18.45 -47.13
C SER A 9 4.21 -18.45 -45.89
N VAL A 10 5.18 -17.55 -45.87
CA VAL A 10 5.86 -17.16 -44.65
C VAL A 10 4.79 -16.46 -43.82
N ARG A 11 4.19 -17.22 -42.91
CA ARG A 11 3.31 -16.69 -41.87
C ARG A 11 4.13 -15.67 -41.09
N GLU A 12 3.92 -14.40 -41.42
CA GLU A 12 4.43 -13.25 -40.69
C GLU A 12 4.12 -13.48 -39.22
N THR A 13 5.18 -13.63 -38.43
CA THR A 13 5.07 -13.68 -36.99
C THR A 13 4.52 -12.31 -36.57
N PRO A 14 3.38 -12.22 -35.85
CA PRO A 14 2.91 -10.92 -35.39
C PRO A 14 4.04 -10.29 -34.57
N PRO A 15 4.37 -9.00 -34.80
CA PRO A 15 5.44 -8.35 -34.06
C PRO A 15 5.11 -8.50 -32.57
N ALA A 16 6.06 -9.07 -31.83
CA ALA A 16 5.98 -9.22 -30.39
C ALA A 16 5.47 -7.90 -29.81
N LYS A 17 4.37 -7.98 -29.03
CA LYS A 17 3.81 -6.87 -28.26
C LYS A 17 4.94 -5.99 -27.75
N GLN A 18 4.88 -4.71 -28.16
CA GLN A 18 5.77 -3.63 -27.76
C GLN A 18 6.43 -3.94 -26.41
N SER A 19 7.74 -4.19 -26.46
CA SER A 19 8.59 -4.17 -25.29
C SER A 19 8.45 -2.79 -24.66
N ALA A 20 7.55 -2.68 -23.67
CA ALA A 20 7.57 -1.53 -22.76
C ALA A 20 9.03 -1.36 -22.33
N LYS A 21 9.61 -0.20 -22.62
CA LYS A 21 11.03 0.04 -22.34
C LYS A 21 11.27 -0.32 -20.87
N PRO A 22 12.39 -0.98 -20.52
CA PRO A 22 12.67 -1.36 -19.13
C PRO A 22 12.49 -0.19 -18.14
N GLU A 23 12.80 1.03 -18.60
CA GLU A 23 12.52 2.32 -17.98
C GLU A 23 11.04 2.55 -17.63
N GLU A 24 10.12 2.41 -18.60
CA GLU A 24 8.67 2.59 -18.41
C GLU A 24 8.09 1.53 -17.47
N ARG A 25 8.60 0.29 -17.55
CA ARG A 25 8.19 -0.78 -16.62
C ARG A 25 8.64 -0.47 -15.20
N ARG A 26 9.88 0.01 -15.01
CA ARG A 26 10.41 0.42 -13.69
C ARG A 26 9.64 1.60 -13.10
N GLU A 27 9.37 2.62 -13.89
CA GLU A 27 8.60 3.80 -13.48
C GLU A 27 7.17 3.43 -13.09
N ARG A 28 6.51 2.57 -13.89
CA ARG A 28 5.17 2.06 -13.58
C ARG A 28 5.15 1.23 -12.30
N THR A 29 6.11 0.32 -12.11
CA THR A 29 6.22 -0.47 -10.87
C THR A 29 6.49 0.42 -9.66
N ARG A 30 7.32 1.45 -9.79
CA ARG A 30 7.60 2.42 -8.72
C ARG A 30 6.35 3.21 -8.31
N ARG A 31 5.55 3.65 -9.29
CA ARG A 31 4.27 4.35 -9.03
C ARG A 31 3.27 3.45 -8.32
N ILE A 32 3.08 2.22 -8.82
CA ILE A 32 2.18 1.25 -8.19
C ILE A 32 2.62 0.93 -6.75
N GLY A 33 3.92 0.73 -6.52
CA GLY A 33 4.46 0.49 -5.19
C GLY A 33 4.21 1.66 -4.23
N ARG A 34 4.33 2.90 -4.72
CA ARG A 34 4.06 4.12 -3.95
C ARG A 34 2.57 4.28 -3.61
N GLU A 35 1.68 3.97 -4.54
CA GLU A 35 0.22 4.00 -4.32
C GLU A 35 -0.21 2.95 -3.30
N ILE A 36 0.28 1.71 -3.44
CA ILE A 36 0.02 0.63 -2.47
C ILE A 36 0.57 1.01 -1.08
N GLY A 37 1.79 1.54 -1.03
CA GLY A 37 2.39 2.01 0.22
C GLY A 37 1.57 3.12 0.88
N THR A 38 1.07 4.06 0.09
CA THR A 38 0.21 5.16 0.60
C THR A 38 -1.10 4.62 1.14
N LEU A 39 -1.73 3.67 0.44
CA LEU A 39 -2.94 3.01 0.92
C LEU A 39 -2.70 2.26 2.23
N ALA A 40 -1.59 1.52 2.34
CA ALA A 40 -1.22 0.80 3.56
C ALA A 40 -1.02 1.75 4.75
N VAL A 41 -0.33 2.88 4.55
CA VAL A 41 -0.13 3.90 5.59
C VAL A 41 -1.45 4.52 6.03
N ASN A 42 -2.37 4.79 5.09
CA ASN A 42 -3.69 5.33 5.43
C ASN A 42 -4.55 4.31 6.21
N MET A 43 -4.48 3.03 5.87
CA MET A 43 -5.18 1.97 6.61
C MET A 43 -4.60 1.80 8.02
N TYR A 44 -3.27 1.86 8.15
CA TYR A 44 -2.62 1.84 9.46
C TYR A 44 -3.04 3.03 10.33
N GLU A 45 -3.03 4.25 9.78
CA GLU A 45 -3.46 5.47 10.49
C GLU A 45 -4.90 5.35 11.01
N ARG A 46 -5.82 4.81 10.19
CA ARG A 46 -7.20 4.55 10.62
C ARG A 46 -7.26 3.50 11.73
N GLY A 47 -6.53 2.39 11.58
CA GLY A 47 -6.49 1.33 12.60
C GLY A 47 -5.96 1.83 13.95
N VAL A 48 -4.92 2.66 13.94
CA VAL A 48 -4.41 3.33 15.17
C VAL A 48 -5.49 4.21 15.78
N ALA A 49 -6.18 5.02 14.97
CA ALA A 49 -7.25 5.89 15.46
C ALA A 49 -8.40 5.09 16.10
N ASP A 50 -8.79 3.96 15.51
CA ASP A 50 -9.85 3.10 16.03
C ASP A 50 -9.47 2.47 17.38
N VAL A 51 -8.21 1.99 17.52
CA VAL A 51 -7.70 1.45 18.80
C VAL A 51 -7.67 2.53 19.87
N VAL A 52 -7.16 3.72 19.55
CA VAL A 52 -7.10 4.85 20.48
C VAL A 52 -8.50 5.28 20.91
N ALA A 53 -9.47 5.31 19.98
CA ALA A 53 -10.86 5.60 20.28
C ALA A 53 -11.44 4.54 21.22
N PHE A 54 -11.23 3.26 20.93
CA PHE A 54 -11.67 2.16 21.78
C PHE A 54 -11.09 2.28 23.20
N GLU A 55 -9.80 2.52 23.35
CA GLU A 55 -9.17 2.64 24.67
C GLU A 55 -9.68 3.86 25.44
N LYS A 56 -9.90 5.00 24.75
CA LYS A 56 -10.50 6.20 25.35
C LYS A 56 -11.96 5.95 25.79
N GLU A 57 -12.75 5.21 25.02
CA GLU A 57 -14.11 4.81 25.42
C GLU A 57 -14.07 3.82 26.60
N ALA A 58 -13.18 2.82 26.57
CA ALA A 58 -12.99 1.88 27.66
C ALA A 58 -12.60 2.59 28.97
N ALA A 59 -11.77 3.64 28.89
CA ALA A 59 -11.38 4.44 30.04
C ALA A 59 -12.55 5.18 30.69
N LYS A 60 -13.61 5.52 29.94
CA LYS A 60 -14.81 6.19 30.47
C LYS A 60 -15.67 5.26 31.33
N ILE A 61 -15.75 3.98 30.95
CA ILE A 61 -16.58 2.99 31.62
C ILE A 61 -15.81 2.17 32.67
N ALA A 62 -14.49 2.33 32.74
CA ALA A 62 -13.65 1.61 33.68
C ALA A 62 -14.01 1.97 35.13
N PRO A 63 -14.35 0.99 36.00
CA PRO A 63 -14.79 1.26 37.37
C PRO A 63 -13.63 1.65 38.29
N TYR A 64 -12.39 1.33 37.92
CA TYR A 64 -11.22 1.56 38.74
C TYR A 64 -10.36 2.72 38.22
N PRO A 65 -9.92 3.67 39.08
CA PRO A 65 -9.09 4.79 38.68
C PRO A 65 -7.75 4.40 38.02
N TRP A 66 -7.13 3.31 38.48
CA TRP A 66 -5.89 2.79 37.91
C TRP A 66 -6.09 2.28 36.48
N ALA A 67 -7.22 1.62 36.20
CA ALA A 67 -7.54 1.10 34.88
C ALA A 67 -7.81 2.24 33.89
N LYS A 68 -8.55 3.27 34.33
CA LYS A 68 -8.74 4.50 33.55
C LYS A 68 -7.41 5.17 33.19
N THR A 69 -6.50 5.25 34.15
CA THR A 69 -5.16 5.84 33.94
C THR A 69 -4.33 5.02 32.97
N ALA A 70 -4.34 3.69 33.13
CA ALA A 70 -3.64 2.77 32.23
C ALA A 70 -4.13 2.90 30.79
N LEU A 71 -5.45 2.86 30.57
CA LEU A 71 -6.07 2.99 29.26
C LEU A 71 -5.84 4.36 28.61
N THR A 72 -5.88 5.43 29.41
CA THR A 72 -5.61 6.78 28.89
C THR A 72 -4.14 6.92 28.48
N THR A 73 -3.23 6.35 29.28
CA THR A 73 -1.79 6.37 29.00
C THR A 73 -1.44 5.51 27.79
N SER A 74 -2.02 4.31 27.68
CA SER A 74 -1.81 3.44 26.52
C SER A 74 -2.31 4.11 25.24
N ALA A 75 -3.49 4.74 25.30
CA ALA A 75 -4.07 5.42 24.14
C ALA A 75 -3.16 6.55 23.66
N GLY A 76 -2.64 7.36 24.58
CA GLY A 76 -1.68 8.43 24.24
C GLY A 76 -0.39 7.89 23.62
N LEU A 77 0.18 6.82 24.18
CA LEU A 77 1.41 6.23 23.66
C LEU A 77 1.22 5.63 22.25
N VAL A 78 0.11 4.93 22.02
CA VAL A 78 -0.23 4.37 20.70
C VAL A 78 -0.47 5.48 19.67
N GLU A 79 -1.13 6.57 20.07
CA GLU A 79 -1.36 7.75 19.25
C GLU A 79 -0.04 8.42 18.83
N ASP A 80 0.87 8.64 19.78
CA ASP A 80 2.17 9.29 19.54
C ASP A 80 3.09 8.44 18.63
N VAL A 81 3.20 7.13 18.93
CA VAL A 81 4.02 6.21 18.13
C VAL A 81 3.43 6.04 16.72
N GLY A 82 2.11 5.89 16.62
CA GLY A 82 1.42 5.79 15.34
C GLY A 82 1.61 7.04 14.49
N ALA A 83 1.49 8.23 15.08
CA ALA A 83 1.74 9.50 14.39
C ALA A 83 3.19 9.63 13.89
N ALA A 84 4.17 9.24 14.71
CA ALA A 84 5.58 9.22 14.31
C ALA A 84 5.85 8.25 13.16
N TYR A 85 5.25 7.06 13.20
CA TYR A 85 5.37 6.07 12.12
C TYR A 85 4.73 6.56 10.82
N VAL A 86 3.49 7.06 10.86
CA VAL A 86 2.78 7.60 9.68
C VAL A 86 3.55 8.75 9.06
N LYS A 87 4.10 9.66 9.89
CA LYS A 87 4.93 10.77 9.42
C LYS A 87 6.17 10.28 8.68
N THR A 88 6.88 9.31 9.24
CA THR A 88 8.09 8.72 8.65
C THR A 88 7.75 7.97 7.36
N ALA A 89 6.69 7.15 7.37
CA ALA A 89 6.26 6.40 6.20
C ALA A 89 5.83 7.32 5.05
N ARG A 90 5.12 8.41 5.33
CA ARG A 90 4.77 9.42 4.32
C ARG A 90 5.98 10.17 3.78
N GLN A 91 7.04 10.38 4.57
CA GLN A 91 8.28 10.97 4.06
C GLN A 91 9.00 10.02 3.09
N ILE A 92 9.01 8.72 3.37
CA ILE A 92 9.63 7.71 2.49
C ILE A 92 8.83 7.52 1.20
N LEU A 93 7.50 7.62 1.29
CA LEU A 93 6.60 7.51 0.14
C LEU A 93 6.42 8.83 -0.63
N ARG A 94 7.12 9.91 -0.27
CA ARG A 94 7.15 11.16 -1.04
C ARG A 94 8.10 11.09 -2.23
#